data_AF-A0A0E3LKB0-F1
#
_entry.id   AF-A0A0E3LKB0-F1
#
_cell.length_a   1.000
_cell.length_b   1.000
_cell.length_c   1.000
_cell.angle_alpha   90.00
_cell.angle_beta   90.00
_cell.angle_gamma   90.00
#
_symmetry.space_group_name_H-M   'P 1'
#
loop_
_entity.id
_entity.type
_entity.pdbx_description
1 polymer ?
#
loop_
_entity_poly.entity_id
_entity_poly.type
_entity_poly.pdbx_seq_one_letter_code
_entity_poly.pdbx_strand_id
1 'polypeptide(L)'
;MIRFIKYHPRSNTYVIEKRAFLDEDLTLDGNVIVGQEVKFWKNLTVTGKLELGKGSVIRGNVKARSALVCSKAKILGNIETASELVLLDKAKINTAACQGDIHVRPGCVLDFVKADGTLELIGKVLVRKVAPLTKVIIRAEE
;
A
#
# COMPACT_ATOMS: atom_id res chain seq x y z
N MET A 1 15.66 11.90 -17.22
CA MET A 1 16.45 10.82 -16.59
C MET A 1 16.12 10.82 -15.10
N ILE A 2 15.30 9.88 -14.63
CA ILE A 2 14.72 9.92 -13.27
C ILE A 2 15.82 9.55 -12.27
N ARG A 3 16.47 10.57 -11.69
CA ARG A 3 17.69 10.47 -10.85
C ARG A 3 17.53 9.70 -9.53
N PHE A 4 16.33 9.21 -9.22
CA PHE A 4 15.96 8.69 -7.90
C PHE A 4 15.52 7.21 -7.90
N ILE A 5 15.56 6.53 -9.05
CA ILE A 5 15.16 5.12 -9.16
C ILE A 5 16.37 4.27 -9.54
N LYS A 6 16.74 3.33 -8.66
CA LYS A 6 17.81 2.34 -8.90
C LYS A 6 17.21 0.98 -9.23
N TYR A 7 17.65 0.37 -10.32
CA TYR A 7 17.18 -0.95 -10.71
C TYR A 7 18.20 -2.04 -10.34
N HIS A 8 17.73 -3.07 -9.66
CA HIS A 8 18.50 -4.25 -9.27
C HIS A 8 18.04 -5.46 -10.12
N PRO A 9 18.79 -5.86 -11.16
CA PRO A 9 18.36 -6.89 -12.10
C PRO A 9 18.27 -8.29 -11.49
N ARG A 10 19.11 -8.61 -10.49
CA ARG A 10 19.09 -9.93 -9.84
C ARG A 10 17.78 -10.26 -9.14
N SER A 11 17.07 -9.25 -8.63
CA SER A 11 15.82 -9.40 -7.87
C SER A 11 14.62 -8.74 -8.56
N ASN A 12 14.81 -8.28 -9.81
CA ASN A 12 13.85 -7.45 -10.54
C ASN A 12 13.24 -6.35 -9.64
N THR A 13 14.08 -5.60 -8.94
CA THR A 13 13.62 -4.65 -7.91
C THR A 13 14.06 -3.22 -8.22
N TYR A 14 13.11 -2.32 -8.24
CA TYR A 14 13.32 -0.88 -8.31
C TYR A 14 13.33 -0.30 -6.91
N VAL A 15 14.41 0.37 -6.55
CA VAL A 15 14.55 1.08 -5.28
C VAL A 15 14.40 2.56 -5.55
N ILE A 16 13.33 3.15 -5.03
CA ILE A 16 13.08 4.58 -5.09
C ILE A 16 13.74 5.22 -3.88
N GLU A 17 14.74 6.05 -4.14
CA GLU A 17 15.58 6.65 -3.10
C GLU A 17 14.80 7.62 -2.21
N LYS A 18 15.39 7.91 -1.04
CA LYS A 18 14.80 8.81 -0.04
C LYS A 18 14.48 10.17 -0.67
N ARG A 19 13.37 10.80 -0.25
CA ARG A 19 12.92 12.13 -0.70
C ARG A 19 12.67 12.24 -2.22
N ALA A 20 12.40 11.13 -2.90
CA ALA A 20 11.93 11.19 -4.27
C ALA A 20 10.58 11.93 -4.36
N PHE A 21 10.45 12.79 -5.37
CA PHE A 21 9.22 13.46 -5.73
C PHE A 21 8.86 13.04 -7.15
N LEU A 22 7.68 12.43 -7.30
CA LEU A 22 7.18 11.93 -8.57
C LEU A 22 5.80 12.55 -8.81
N ASP A 23 5.70 13.39 -9.85
CA ASP A 23 4.46 14.06 -10.28
C ASP A 23 3.92 13.55 -11.62
N GLU A 24 4.49 12.46 -12.13
CA GLU A 24 4.04 11.74 -13.32
C GLU A 24 3.60 10.32 -12.96
N ASP A 25 2.75 9.73 -13.82
CA ASP A 25 2.35 8.34 -13.67
C ASP A 25 3.56 7.43 -13.85
N LEU A 26 3.81 6.55 -12.88
CA LEU A 26 4.96 5.66 -12.88
C LEU A 26 4.52 4.21 -12.99
N THR A 27 4.99 3.53 -14.05
CA THR A 27 4.79 2.09 -14.23
C THR A 27 6.14 1.38 -14.12
N LEU A 28 6.25 0.44 -13.19
CA LEU A 28 7.45 -0.36 -12.96
C LEU A 28 7.12 -1.84 -13.09
N ASP A 29 7.79 -2.52 -14.02
CA ASP A 29 7.62 -3.95 -14.24
C ASP A 29 8.54 -4.78 -13.34
N GLY A 30 8.21 -4.81 -12.05
CA GLY A 30 8.95 -5.58 -11.06
C GLY A 30 8.52 -5.28 -9.64
N ASN A 31 9.41 -5.57 -8.70
CA ASN A 31 9.23 -5.22 -7.29
C ASN A 31 9.67 -3.78 -7.07
N VAL A 32 9.02 -3.07 -6.15
CA VAL A 32 9.34 -1.68 -5.83
C VAL A 32 9.52 -1.53 -4.34
N ILE A 33 10.68 -1.01 -3.94
CA ILE A 33 10.97 -0.64 -2.56
C ILE A 33 11.07 0.88 -2.52
N VAL A 34 10.21 1.50 -1.72
CA VAL A 34 10.16 2.95 -1.58
C VAL A 34 10.84 3.37 -0.29
N GLY A 35 11.85 4.23 -0.43
CA GLY A 35 12.60 4.80 0.68
C GLY A 35 11.81 5.78 1.55
N GLN A 36 12.48 6.33 2.56
CA GLN A 36 11.89 7.24 3.54
C GLN A 36 11.48 8.59 2.90
N GLU A 37 10.37 9.16 3.37
CA GLU A 37 9.87 10.51 3.00
C GLU A 37 9.50 10.71 1.51
N VAL A 38 9.14 9.64 0.80
CA VAL A 38 8.76 9.74 -0.63
C VAL A 38 7.35 10.30 -0.80
N LYS A 39 7.20 11.19 -1.79
CA LYS A 39 5.91 11.82 -2.16
C LYS A 39 5.58 11.51 -3.62
N PHE A 40 4.46 10.84 -3.83
CA PHE A 40 3.88 10.64 -5.15
C PHE A 40 2.59 11.44 -5.28
N TRP A 41 2.44 12.16 -6.38
CA TRP A 41 1.23 12.92 -6.67
C TRP A 41 0.32 12.27 -7.71
N LYS A 42 0.86 11.33 -8.50
CA LYS A 42 0.17 10.63 -9.58
C LYS A 42 0.05 9.13 -9.31
N ASN A 43 -0.38 8.38 -10.31
CA ASN A 43 -0.63 6.95 -10.18
C ASN A 43 0.69 6.16 -10.18
N LEU A 44 0.73 5.10 -9.38
CA LEU A 44 1.85 4.16 -9.30
C LEU A 44 1.33 2.77 -9.67
N THR A 45 1.86 2.20 -10.75
CA THR A 45 1.54 0.83 -11.19
C THR A 45 2.79 -0.03 -11.06
N VAL A 46 2.66 -1.13 -10.33
CA VAL A 46 3.73 -2.09 -10.03
C VAL A 46 3.23 -3.48 -10.37
N THR A 47 3.94 -4.20 -11.24
CA THR A 47 3.52 -5.58 -11.60
C THR A 47 3.85 -6.61 -10.52
N GLY A 48 4.83 -6.30 -9.66
CA GLY A 48 5.26 -7.13 -8.55
C GLY A 48 4.84 -6.62 -7.18
N LYS A 49 5.73 -6.81 -6.20
CA LYS A 49 5.53 -6.43 -4.80
C LYS A 49 5.90 -4.96 -4.58
N LEU A 50 5.02 -4.19 -3.95
CA LEU A 50 5.26 -2.82 -3.53
C LEU A 50 5.51 -2.75 -2.02
N GLU A 51 6.66 -2.24 -1.60
CA GLU A 51 7.00 -2.02 -0.19
C GLU A 51 7.11 -0.52 0.08
N LEU A 52 6.18 0.01 0.87
CA LEU A 52 6.08 1.42 1.25
C LEU A 52 6.55 1.63 2.69
N GLY A 53 7.60 2.44 2.87
CA GLY A 53 8.30 2.65 4.14
C GLY A 53 8.15 4.04 4.76
N LYS A 54 8.22 4.08 6.10
CA LYS A 54 7.91 5.20 7.03
C LYS A 54 8.01 6.63 6.46
N GLY A 55 6.89 7.37 6.47
CA GLY A 55 6.77 8.78 6.05
C GLY A 55 6.22 9.03 4.65
N SER A 56 5.63 8.01 4.03
CA SER A 56 5.13 8.00 2.65
C SER A 56 3.80 8.76 2.48
N VAL A 57 3.64 9.51 1.38
CA VAL A 57 2.35 10.09 0.96
C VAL A 57 2.14 9.81 -0.52
N ILE A 58 1.02 9.17 -0.89
CA ILE A 58 0.64 8.97 -2.29
C ILE A 58 -0.76 9.56 -2.49
N ARG A 59 -0.89 10.57 -3.36
CA ARG A 59 -2.14 11.31 -3.64
C ARG A 59 -2.88 10.85 -4.92
N GLY A 60 -2.35 9.83 -5.61
CA GLY A 60 -2.98 9.16 -6.74
C GLY A 60 -3.37 7.71 -6.42
N ASN A 61 -3.66 6.92 -7.44
CA ASN A 61 -4.01 5.51 -7.29
C ASN A 61 -2.77 4.62 -7.33
N VAL A 62 -2.76 3.57 -6.52
CA VAL A 62 -1.68 2.58 -6.43
C VAL A 62 -2.23 1.24 -6.90
N LYS A 63 -1.61 0.65 -7.91
CA LYS A 63 -1.88 -0.71 -8.38
C LYS A 63 -0.65 -1.57 -8.18
N ALA A 64 -0.79 -2.66 -7.44
CA ALA A 64 0.31 -3.60 -7.22
C ALA A 64 -0.19 -5.06 -7.26
N ARG A 65 0.70 -6.04 -7.49
CA ARG A 65 0.32 -7.44 -7.28
C ARG A 65 0.14 -7.74 -5.79
N SER A 66 1.10 -7.29 -4.98
CA SER A 66 1.01 -7.30 -3.52
C SER A 66 1.60 -6.00 -2.97
N ALA A 67 1.08 -5.53 -1.83
CA ALA A 67 1.58 -4.31 -1.22
C ALA A 67 1.77 -4.47 0.30
N LEU A 68 2.94 -4.05 0.78
CA LEU A 68 3.28 -3.93 2.19
C LEU A 68 3.43 -2.44 2.54
N VAL A 69 2.52 -1.93 3.34
CA VAL A 69 2.44 -0.51 3.71
C VAL A 69 2.83 -0.33 5.17
N CYS A 70 4.00 0.28 5.42
CA CYS A 70 4.55 0.46 6.76
C CYS A 70 3.93 1.65 7.53
N SER A 71 4.30 1.78 8.81
CA SER A 71 3.77 2.81 9.71
C SER A 71 3.90 4.24 9.22
N LYS A 72 2.87 5.06 9.50
CA LYS A 72 2.73 6.47 9.10
C LYS A 72 2.56 6.69 7.59
N ALA A 73 2.23 5.67 6.79
CA ALA A 73 1.86 5.87 5.40
C ALA A 73 0.52 6.62 5.27
N LYS A 74 0.41 7.53 4.30
CA LYS A 74 -0.85 8.17 3.89
C LYS A 74 -1.11 7.91 2.41
N ILE A 75 -2.09 7.08 2.08
CA ILE A 75 -2.53 6.90 0.68
C ILE A 75 -3.90 7.57 0.55
N LEU A 76 -3.93 8.73 -0.10
CA LEU A 76 -5.10 9.62 -0.25
C LEU A 76 -5.82 9.42 -1.59
N GLY A 77 -5.65 8.23 -2.18
CA GLY A 77 -6.36 7.72 -3.34
C GLY A 77 -6.74 6.25 -3.11
N ASN A 78 -6.89 5.48 -4.19
CA ASN A 78 -7.22 4.05 -4.08
C ASN A 78 -5.94 3.20 -4.09
N ILE A 79 -5.87 2.20 -3.22
CA ILE A 79 -4.91 1.09 -3.35
C ILE A 79 -5.63 -0.16 -3.82
N GLU A 80 -5.17 -0.72 -4.93
CA GLU A 80 -5.70 -1.93 -5.55
C GLU A 80 -4.59 -2.97 -5.61
N THR A 81 -4.81 -4.12 -4.96
CA THR A 81 -3.89 -5.26 -4.98
C THR A 81 -4.54 -6.53 -5.51
N ALA A 82 -3.81 -7.31 -6.30
CA ALA A 82 -4.33 -8.57 -6.85
C ALA A 82 -4.26 -9.75 -5.87
N SER A 83 -3.24 -9.79 -4.99
CA SER A 83 -2.97 -10.96 -4.15
C SER A 83 -3.09 -10.66 -2.67
N GLU A 84 -2.39 -9.64 -2.18
CA GLU A 84 -2.28 -9.39 -0.74
C GLU A 84 -2.04 -7.90 -0.48
N LEU A 85 -2.71 -7.38 0.56
CA LEU A 85 -2.45 -6.04 1.10
C LEU A 85 -2.18 -6.11 2.59
N VAL A 86 -0.97 -5.75 3.01
CA VAL A 86 -0.60 -5.68 4.43
C VAL A 86 -0.42 -4.24 4.84
N LEU A 87 -1.21 -3.80 5.80
CA LEU A 87 -1.16 -2.48 6.41
C LEU A 87 -0.57 -2.60 7.82
N LEU A 88 0.60 -2.00 8.04
CA LEU A 88 1.24 -1.93 9.34
C LEU A 88 0.80 -0.70 10.14
N ASP A 89 1.20 -0.64 11.41
CA ASP A 89 0.56 0.20 12.42
C ASP A 89 0.47 1.69 12.03
N LYS A 90 -0.70 2.31 12.23
CA LYS A 90 -0.94 3.75 11.95
C LYS A 90 -0.93 4.14 10.45
N ALA A 91 -1.21 3.22 9.54
CA ALA A 91 -1.47 3.56 8.14
C ALA A 91 -2.84 4.26 7.98
N LYS A 92 -2.92 5.26 7.09
CA LYS A 92 -4.18 5.94 6.74
C LYS A 92 -4.44 5.81 5.25
N ILE A 93 -5.56 5.19 4.89
CA ILE A 93 -5.92 4.92 3.50
C ILE A 93 -7.39 5.28 3.27
N ASN A 94 -7.70 5.90 2.14
CA ASN A 94 -9.09 6.19 1.77
C ASN A 94 -9.79 4.90 1.32
N THR A 95 -9.42 4.37 0.15
CA THR A 95 -10.00 3.13 -0.40
C THR A 95 -8.95 2.04 -0.48
N ALA A 96 -9.18 0.91 0.16
CA ALA A 96 -8.36 -0.29 0.06
C ALA A 96 -9.14 -1.42 -0.62
N ALA A 97 -8.72 -1.83 -1.81
CA ALA A 97 -9.31 -2.94 -2.56
C ALA A 97 -8.28 -4.05 -2.79
N CYS A 98 -8.60 -5.28 -2.43
CA CYS A 98 -7.76 -6.43 -2.69
C CYS A 98 -8.62 -7.58 -3.25
N GLN A 99 -8.15 -8.25 -4.30
CA GLN A 99 -8.76 -9.49 -4.80
C GLN A 99 -8.43 -10.70 -3.92
N GLY A 100 -7.37 -10.62 -3.11
CA GLY A 100 -7.06 -11.64 -2.11
C GLY A 100 -7.26 -11.11 -0.70
N ASP A 101 -6.27 -11.35 0.16
CA ASP A 101 -6.38 -11.05 1.59
C ASP A 101 -5.85 -9.65 1.94
N ILE A 102 -6.45 -9.05 2.96
CA ILE A 102 -6.05 -7.77 3.53
C ILE A 102 -5.75 -7.98 5.01
N HIS A 103 -4.53 -7.70 5.44
CA HIS A 103 -4.13 -7.73 6.84
C HIS A 103 -3.91 -6.32 7.35
N VAL A 104 -4.59 -5.94 8.42
CA VAL A 104 -4.56 -4.59 8.97
C VAL A 104 -4.13 -4.63 10.42
N ARG A 105 -3.01 -3.97 10.71
CA ARG A 105 -2.46 -3.84 12.06
C ARG A 105 -3.07 -2.69 12.86
N PRO A 106 -2.87 -2.68 14.19
CA PRO A 106 -3.43 -1.66 15.08
C PRO A 106 -3.12 -0.21 14.69
N GLY A 107 -4.07 0.68 14.98
CA GLY A 107 -3.98 2.11 14.75
C GLY A 107 -4.22 2.55 13.30
N CYS A 108 -4.51 1.62 12.38
CA CYS A 108 -4.85 1.95 11.00
C CYS A 108 -6.23 2.60 10.89
N VAL A 109 -6.38 3.48 9.89
CA VAL A 109 -7.63 4.15 9.55
C VAL A 109 -7.93 3.92 8.07
N LEU A 110 -9.10 3.34 7.79
CA LEU A 110 -9.60 3.00 6.46
C LEU A 110 -10.99 3.63 6.28
N ASP A 111 -11.22 4.37 5.19
CA ASP A 111 -12.56 4.92 4.92
C ASP A 111 -13.43 3.88 4.19
N PHE A 112 -12.91 3.23 3.17
CA PHE A 112 -13.57 2.12 2.47
C PHE A 112 -12.61 0.95 2.28
N VAL A 113 -13.07 -0.26 2.57
CA VAL A 113 -12.29 -1.49 2.35
C VAL A 113 -13.11 -2.54 1.62
N LYS A 114 -12.51 -3.17 0.61
CA LYS A 114 -13.04 -4.31 -0.12
C LYS A 114 -11.97 -5.39 -0.21
N ALA A 115 -12.22 -6.54 0.40
CA ALA A 115 -11.45 -7.75 0.15
C ALA A 115 -12.38 -8.80 -0.48
N ASP A 116 -11.94 -9.41 -1.58
CA ASP A 116 -12.63 -10.57 -2.16
C ASP A 116 -12.21 -11.87 -1.42
N GLY A 117 -11.02 -11.89 -0.81
CA GLY A 117 -10.59 -12.91 0.15
C GLY A 117 -11.04 -12.57 1.58
N THR A 118 -10.06 -12.42 2.49
CA THR A 118 -10.31 -12.15 3.91
C THR A 118 -9.74 -10.80 4.32
N LEU A 119 -10.52 -10.00 5.03
CA LEU A 119 -10.07 -8.81 5.76
C LEU A 119 -9.78 -9.19 7.21
N GLU A 120 -8.50 -9.27 7.57
CA GLU A 120 -8.05 -9.49 8.93
C GLU A 120 -7.68 -8.16 9.61
N LEU A 121 -8.36 -7.85 10.72
CA LEU A 121 -8.13 -6.66 11.53
C LEU A 121 -7.54 -7.09 12.87
N ILE A 122 -6.36 -6.59 13.20
CA ILE A 122 -5.66 -6.88 14.45
C ILE A 122 -5.70 -5.63 15.34
N GLY A 123 -6.20 -5.79 16.56
CA GLY A 123 -6.27 -4.74 17.58
C GLY A 123 -7.16 -3.56 17.18
N LYS A 124 -6.75 -2.35 17.56
CA LYS A 124 -7.57 -1.14 17.37
C LYS A 124 -7.49 -0.59 15.95
N VAL A 125 -8.35 -1.05 15.05
CA VAL A 125 -8.46 -0.52 13.67
C VAL A 125 -9.76 0.26 13.49
N LEU A 126 -9.69 1.43 12.83
CA LEU A 126 -10.88 2.19 12.45
C LEU A 126 -11.18 1.95 10.97
N VAL A 127 -12.34 1.37 10.69
CA VAL A 127 -12.86 1.20 9.32
C VAL A 127 -14.22 1.88 9.24
N ARG A 128 -14.41 2.84 8.32
CA ARG A 128 -15.72 3.51 8.19
C ARG A 128 -16.74 2.69 7.42
N LYS A 129 -16.32 2.06 6.32
CA LYS A 129 -17.19 1.28 5.45
C LYS A 129 -16.46 0.04 4.94
N VAL A 130 -17.13 -1.10 5.03
CA VAL A 130 -16.68 -2.37 4.46
C VAL A 130 -17.60 -2.69 3.28
N ALA A 131 -17.02 -3.16 2.17
CA ALA A 131 -17.77 -3.60 1.02
C ALA A 131 -18.64 -4.83 1.37
N PRO A 132 -19.83 -4.96 0.76
CA PRO A 132 -20.63 -6.18 0.92
C PRO A 132 -19.83 -7.39 0.42
N LEU A 133 -20.05 -8.55 1.05
CA LEU A 133 -19.39 -9.84 0.76
C LEU A 133 -17.93 -9.95 1.23
N THR A 134 -17.31 -8.89 1.76
CA THR A 134 -15.99 -9.00 2.37
C THR A 134 -16.05 -9.78 3.68
N LYS A 135 -15.32 -10.90 3.75
CA LYS A 135 -15.20 -11.70 4.97
C LYS A 135 -14.27 -10.99 5.95
N VAL A 136 -14.76 -10.64 7.13
CA VAL A 136 -13.98 -9.91 8.16
C VAL A 136 -13.62 -10.83 9.32
N ILE A 137 -12.35 -10.85 9.70
CA ILE A 137 -11.83 -11.52 10.89
C ILE A 137 -11.21 -10.45 11.79
N ILE A 138 -11.61 -10.42 13.06
CA ILE A 138 -11.06 -9.49 14.05
C ILE A 138 -10.29 -10.29 15.09
N ARG A 139 -9.03 -9.92 15.34
CA ARG A 139 -8.17 -10.51 16.38
C ARG A 139 -7.77 -9.46 17.40
N ALA A 140 -7.64 -9.87 18.66
CA ALA A 140 -7.13 -9.01 19.73
C ALA A 140 -5.61 -8.77 19.56
N GLU A 141 -5.10 -7.65 20.08
CA GLU A 141 -3.66 -7.47 20.35
C GLU A 141 -3.30 -8.37 21.55
N GLU A 142 -2.25 -9.19 21.40
CA GLU A 142 -1.57 -9.86 22.53
C GLU A 142 -0.69 -8.87 23.32
#